data_AF-A0A377I458-F1
#
_entry.id   AF-A0A377I458-F1
#
_cell.length_a   1.000
_cell.length_b   1.000
_cell.length_c   1.000
_cell.angle_alpha   90.00
_cell.angle_beta   90.00
_cell.angle_gamma   90.00
#
_symmetry.space_group_name_H-M   'P 1'
#
loop_
_entity.id
_entity.type
_entity.pdbx_description
1 polymer ?
#
loop_
_entity_poly.entity_id
_entity_poly.type
_entity_poly.pdbx_seq_one_letter_code
_entity_poly.pdbx_strand_id
1 'polypeptide(L)' 'MANAQTEHSKALRAKTANERNKRLREAGLVKAITLQLPTETAEEFNAILKELGNSRTESVKTLCEFYRLHS' A
#
# COMPACT_ATOMS: atom_id res chain seq x y z
N MET A 1 4.90 24.16 -16.32
CA MET A 1 4.43 22.90 -15.69
C MET A 1 2.95 22.97 -15.26
N ALA A 2 2.05 23.48 -16.11
CA ALA A 2 0.63 23.68 -15.74
C ALA A 2 -0.29 22.50 -16.12
N ASN A 3 0.01 21.77 -17.20
CA ASN A 3 -0.85 20.71 -17.73
C ASN A 3 -0.89 19.45 -16.85
N ALA A 4 0.16 19.21 -16.05
CA ALA A 4 0.29 18.03 -15.20
C ALA A 4 -0.72 18.00 -14.04
N GLN A 5 -1.20 19.16 -13.59
CA GLN A 5 -2.14 19.29 -12.48
C GLN A 5 -3.61 19.44 -12.91
N THR A 6 -3.89 19.42 -14.21
CA THR A 6 -5.25 19.43 -14.73
C THR A 6 -6.01 18.15 -14.34
N GLU A 7 -7.33 18.25 -14.18
CA GLU A 7 -8.19 17.10 -13.87
C GLU A 7 -8.03 15.97 -14.89
N HIS A 8 -7.88 16.32 -16.18
CA HIS A 8 -7.59 15.35 -17.24
C HIS A 8 -6.27 14.59 -17.00
N SER A 9 -5.20 15.29 -16.63
CA SER A 9 -3.90 14.66 -16.31
C SER A 9 -3.97 13.77 -15.06
N LYS A 10 -4.70 14.19 -14.01
CA LYS A 10 -4.92 13.38 -12.81
C LYS A 10 -5.70 12.10 -13.14
N ALA A 11 -6.78 12.21 -13.92
CA ALA A 11 -7.59 11.09 -14.36
C ALA A 11 -6.78 10.10 -15.21
N LEU A 12 -5.95 10.60 -16.12
CA LEU A 12 -5.07 9.77 -16.93
C LEU A 12 -4.05 9.01 -16.07
N ARG A 13 -3.42 9.67 -15.09
CA ARG A 13 -2.50 9.03 -14.14
C ARG A 13 -3.18 7.94 -13.32
N ALA A 14 -4.39 8.21 -12.81
CA ALA A 14 -5.17 7.23 -12.06
C ALA A 14 -5.54 6.00 -12.92
N LYS A 15 -5.98 6.23 -14.18
CA LYS A 15 -6.29 5.14 -15.12
C LYS A 15 -5.06 4.27 -15.40
N THR A 16 -3.92 4.88 -15.72
CA THR A 16 -2.67 4.15 -15.98
C THR A 16 -2.21 3.36 -14.76
N ALA A 17 -2.31 3.92 -13.54
CA ALA A 17 -1.99 3.22 -12.30
C ALA A 17 -2.92 2.01 -12.07
N ASN A 18 -4.22 2.17 -12.32
CA ASN A 18 -5.21 1.10 -12.19
C ASN A 18 -4.96 -0.03 -13.20
N GLU A 19 -4.67 0.29 -14.46
CA GLU A 19 -4.33 -0.70 -15.49
C GLU A 19 -3.05 -1.47 -15.13
N ARG A 20 -2.01 -0.77 -14.66
CA ARG A 20 -0.78 -1.42 -14.17
C ARG A 20 -1.08 -2.37 -13.02
N ASN A 21 -1.82 -1.91 -12.01
CA ASN A 21 -2.16 -2.72 -10.84
C ASN A 21 -3.05 -3.91 -11.20
N LYS A 22 -3.91 -3.79 -12.23
CA LYS A 22 -4.67 -4.91 -12.78
C LYS A 22 -3.74 -5.96 -13.41
N ARG A 23 -2.82 -5.54 -14.28
CA ARG A 23 -1.84 -6.44 -14.93
C ARG A 23 -0.97 -7.18 -13.91
N LEU A 24 -0.49 -6.49 -12.88
CA LEU A 24 0.32 -7.11 -11.82
C LEU A 24 -0.45 -8.16 -11.00
N ARG A 25 -1.75 -7.94 -10.77
CA ARG A 25 -2.63 -8.92 -10.09
C ARG A 25 -2.92 -10.13 -10.98
N GLU A 26 -3.22 -9.91 -12.26
CA GLU A 26 -3.46 -10.99 -13.24
C GLU A 26 -2.22 -11.85 -13.46
N ALA A 27 -1.03 -11.24 -13.45
CA ALA A 27 0.25 -11.94 -13.51
C ALA A 27 0.62 -12.66 -12.19
N GLY A 28 -0.19 -12.56 -11.14
CA GLY A 28 0.08 -13.19 -9.83
C GLY A 28 1.22 -12.56 -9.03
N LEU A 29 1.77 -11.42 -9.49
CA LEU A 29 2.92 -10.75 -8.86
C LEU A 29 2.53 -9.95 -7.62
N VAL A 30 1.28 -9.49 -7.54
CA VAL A 30 0.75 -8.75 -6.39
C VAL A 30 -0.61 -9.32 -6.01
N LYS A 31 -0.85 -9.48 -4.71
CA LYS A 31 -2.18 -9.74 -4.15
C LYS A 31 -2.64 -8.54 -3.32
N ALA A 32 -3.91 -8.18 -3.49
CA ALA A 32 -4.56 -7.24 -2.59
C ALA A 32 -5.01 -8.00 -1.34
N ILE A 33 -4.76 -7.42 -0.17
CA ILE A 33 -5.21 -7.94 1.12
C ILE A 33 -6.08 -6.86 1.75
N THR A 34 -7.26 -7.26 2.21
CA THR A 34 -8.16 -6.41 2.99
C THR A 34 -8.16 -6.93 4.42
N LEU A 35 -7.91 -6.03 5.38
CA LEU A 35 -7.87 -6.34 6.81
C LEU A 35 -8.99 -5.59 7.52
N GLN A 36 -9.64 -6.27 8.44
CA GLN A 36 -10.56 -5.67 9.41
C GLN A 36 -10.00 -5.96 10.80
N LEU A 37 -9.81 -4.92 11.58
CA LEU A 37 -9.21 -4.96 12.91
C LEU A 37 -10.09 -4.13 13.86
N PRO A 38 -10.12 -4.44 15.17
CA PRO A 38 -10.66 -3.53 16.16
C PRO A 38 -10.00 -2.15 16.05
N THR A 39 -10.77 -1.09 16.30
CA THR A 39 -10.30 0.30 16.12
C THR A 39 -9.00 0.57 16.88
N GLU A 40 -8.93 0.18 18.14
CA GLU A 40 -7.75 0.36 19.00
C GLU A 40 -6.50 -0.30 18.38
N THR A 41 -6.61 -1.55 17.95
CA THR A 41 -5.52 -2.27 17.28
C THR A 41 -5.12 -1.62 15.96
N ALA A 42 -6.08 -1.10 15.20
CA ALA A 42 -5.81 -0.40 13.95
C ALA A 42 -5.09 0.93 14.18
N GLU A 43 -5.43 1.66 15.24
CA GLU A 43 -4.78 2.90 15.64
C GLU A 43 -3.35 2.65 16.12
N GLU A 44 -3.14 1.66 16.97
CA GLU A 44 -1.81 1.24 17.43
C GLU A 44 -0.93 0.80 16.27
N PHE A 45 -1.49 -0.01 15.36
CA PHE A 45 -0.80 -0.38 14.13
C PHE A 45 -0.38 0.86 13.34
N ASN A 46 -1.27 1.83 13.13
CA ASN A 46 -0.95 3.07 12.43
C ASN A 46 0.12 3.92 13.14
N ALA A 47 0.13 3.94 14.47
CA ALA A 47 1.16 4.63 15.24
C ALA A 47 2.54 4.00 15.00
N ILE A 48 2.65 2.68 15.11
CA ILE A 48 3.88 1.93 14.83
C ILE A 48 4.35 2.16 13.38
N LEU A 49 3.43 2.12 12.42
CA LEU A 49 3.74 2.39 11.02
C LEU A 49 4.33 3.80 10.82
N LYS A 50 3.81 4.79 11.55
CA LYS A 50 4.26 6.18 11.48
C LYS A 50 5.67 6.33 12.07
N GLU A 51 5.97 5.63 13.16
CA GLU A 51 7.30 5.62 13.78
C GLU A 51 8.36 4.98 12.88
N LEU A 52 8.00 3.91 12.16
CA LEU A 52 8.88 3.25 11.20
C LEU A 52 9.20 4.11 9.96
N GLY A 53 8.42 5.17 9.70
CA GLY A 53 8.63 6.10 8.57
C GLY A 53 8.44 5.48 7.18
N ASN A 54 8.01 4.22 7.12
CA ASN A 54 7.86 3.44 5.90
C ASN A 54 6.42 3.47 5.38
N SER A 55 6.22 3.08 4.12
CA SER A 55 4.86 2.85 3.63
C SER A 55 4.19 1.70 4.40
N ARG A 56 2.84 1.71 4.48
CA ARG A 56 2.08 0.63 5.11
C ARG A 56 2.42 -0.74 4.51
N THR A 57 2.67 -0.81 3.21
CA THR A 57 3.08 -2.03 2.51
C THR A 57 4.47 -2.52 2.90
N GLU A 58 5.45 -1.61 3.02
CA GLU A 58 6.81 -1.97 3.46
C GLU A 58 6.82 -2.43 4.92
N SER A 59 6.02 -1.78 5.76
CA SER A 59 5.95 -2.15 7.17
C SER A 59 5.30 -3.52 7.38
N VAL A 60 4.29 -3.89 6.58
CA VAL A 60 3.76 -5.27 6.57
C VAL A 60 4.84 -6.27 6.18
N LYS A 61 5.68 -5.95 5.19
CA LYS A 61 6.83 -6.79 4.83
C LYS A 61 7.81 -6.92 6.00
N THR A 62 8.16 -5.82 6.66
CA THR A 62 9.03 -5.82 7.84
C THR A 62 8.46 -6.67 8.97
N LEU A 63 7.15 -6.63 9.21
CA LEU A 63 6.49 -7.48 10.19
C LEU A 63 6.61 -8.97 9.84
N CYS A 64 6.41 -9.33 8.57
CA CYS A 64 6.61 -10.71 8.13
C CYS A 64 8.05 -11.18 8.31
N GLU A 65 9.03 -10.33 7.98
CA GLU A 65 10.46 -10.63 8.16
C GLU A 65 10.81 -10.76 9.64
N PHE A 66 10.37 -9.83 10.47
CA PHE A 66 10.57 -9.86 11.92
C PHE A 66 10.01 -11.14 12.54
N TYR A 67 8.76 -11.52 12.20
CA TYR A 67 8.14 -12.74 12.69
C TYR A 67 8.95 -13.98 12.30
N ARG A 68 9.40 -14.08 11.04
CA ARG A 68 10.21 -15.21 10.55
C ARG A 68 11.56 -15.34 11.24
N LEU A 69 12.15 -14.22 11.68
CA LEU A 69 13.45 -14.21 12.37
C LEU A 69 13.33 -14.62 13.84
N HIS A 70 12.15 -14.46 14.46
CA HIS A 70 11.92 -14.72 15.88
C HIS A 70 10.96 -15.89 16.15
N SER A 71 10.57 -16.64 15.10
CA SER A 71 9.73 -17.84 15.15
C SER A 71 10.53 -19.12 15.16
#